data_AF-A0A7C6JJA0-F1
#
_entry.id   AF-A0A7C6JJA0-F1
#
_cell.length_a   1.000
_cell.length_b   1.000
_cell.length_c   1.000
_cell.angle_alpha   90.00
_cell.angle_beta   90.00
_cell.angle_gamma   90.00
#
_symmetry.space_group_name_H-M   'P 1'
#
loop_
_entity.id
_entity.type
_entity.pdbx_description
1 polymer ?
#
loop_
_entity_poly.entity_id
_entity_poly.type
_entity_poly.pdbx_seq_one_letter_code
_entity_poly.pdbx_strand_id
1 'polypeptide(L)'
;MNNKEIIKLYEDVLEAINEKDKEKYEEKAKKIGYYIGWFDKQGRYYTYTDFETETSKIIRTPSGRWPLSLWKHIKTKKYLKSLLSKIEIDYRKASLDEALSKKQKSKAHKI
;
A
#
# COMPACT_ATOMS: atom_id res chain seq x y z
N MET A 1 -2.44 -10.13 -5.18
CA MET A 1 -2.50 -10.15 -3.69
C MET A 1 -3.68 -10.98 -3.25
N ASN A 2 -3.55 -11.68 -2.12
CA ASN A 2 -4.68 -12.34 -1.47
C ASN A 2 -5.48 -11.35 -0.58
N ASN A 3 -6.68 -11.74 -0.15
CA ASN A 3 -7.55 -10.85 0.64
C ASN A 3 -6.90 -10.34 1.94
N LYS A 4 -6.08 -11.19 2.61
CA LYS A 4 -5.40 -10.81 3.85
C LYS A 4 -4.34 -9.73 3.60
N GLU A 5 -3.59 -9.84 2.52
CA GLU A 5 -2.59 -8.87 2.08
C GLU A 5 -3.22 -7.52 1.75
N ILE A 6 -4.39 -7.52 1.09
CA ILE A 6 -5.13 -6.29 0.76
C ILE A 6 -5.59 -5.60 2.04
N ILE A 7 -6.19 -6.34 2.96
CA ILE A 7 -6.66 -5.82 4.25
C ILE A 7 -5.50 -5.22 5.04
N LYS A 8 -4.42 -5.97 5.18
CA LYS A 8 -3.23 -5.51 5.90
C LYS A 8 -2.64 -4.25 5.28
N LEU A 9 -2.48 -4.20 3.96
CA LEU A 9 -1.97 -3.01 3.28
C LEU A 9 -2.87 -1.79 3.52
N TYR A 10 -4.19 -1.97 3.45
CA TYR A 10 -5.16 -0.90 3.70
C TYR A 10 -5.01 -0.34 5.11
N GLU A 11 -4.94 -1.22 6.12
CA GLU A 11 -4.74 -0.85 7.52
C GLU A 11 -3.40 -0.13 7.74
N ASP A 12 -2.30 -0.68 7.22
CA ASP A 12 -0.96 -0.09 7.34
C ASP A 12 -0.92 1.32 6.73
N VAL A 13 -1.53 1.53 5.56
CA VAL A 13 -1.60 2.84 4.89
C VAL A 13 -2.45 3.82 5.69
N LEU A 14 -3.60 3.39 6.20
CA LEU A 14 -4.49 4.22 7.02
C LEU A 14 -3.80 4.64 8.33
N GLU A 15 -3.10 3.70 8.97
CA GLU A 15 -2.34 3.95 10.19
C GLU A 15 -1.19 4.95 9.94
N ALA A 16 -0.46 4.80 8.82
CA ALA A 16 0.59 5.71 8.43
C ALA A 16 0.05 7.14 8.20
N ILE A 17 -1.07 7.31 7.51
CA ILE A 17 -1.64 8.64 7.23
C ILE A 17 -2.01 9.37 8.53
N ASN A 18 -2.58 8.63 9.49
CA ASN A 18 -3.05 9.15 10.77
C ASN A 18 -1.94 9.30 11.82
N GLU A 19 -0.75 8.77 11.56
CA GLU A 19 0.40 8.93 12.43
C GLU A 19 0.80 10.42 12.52
N LYS A 20 0.95 10.88 13.77
CA LYS A 20 1.31 12.26 14.11
C LYS A 20 2.80 12.37 14.43
N ASP A 21 3.38 11.31 14.97
CA ASP A 21 4.80 11.25 15.23
C ASP A 21 5.58 11.11 13.91
N LYS A 22 6.54 12.00 13.69
CA LYS A 22 7.28 12.04 12.42
C LYS A 22 8.14 10.81 12.21
N GLU A 23 8.80 10.31 13.25
CA GLU A 23 9.72 9.17 13.14
C GLU A 23 8.94 7.89 12.87
N LYS A 24 7.85 7.67 13.61
CA LYS A 24 6.93 6.54 13.37
C LYS A 24 6.29 6.62 11.99
N TYR A 25 5.91 7.81 11.54
CA TYR A 25 5.38 8.02 10.19
C TYR A 25 6.38 7.58 9.14
N GLU A 26 7.64 8.03 9.26
CA GLU A 26 8.70 7.69 8.30
C GLU A 26 8.98 6.19 8.28
N GLU A 27 8.96 5.53 9.44
CA GLU A 27 9.12 4.07 9.54
C GLU A 27 7.98 3.32 8.84
N LYS A 28 6.72 3.68 9.13
CA LYS A 28 5.54 3.06 8.49
C LYS A 28 5.54 3.28 6.98
N ALA A 29 5.77 4.51 6.54
CA ALA A 29 5.83 4.87 5.12
C ALA A 29 6.97 4.12 4.40
N LYS A 30 8.11 3.91 5.07
CA LYS A 30 9.23 3.11 4.53
C LYS A 30 8.85 1.64 4.37
N LYS A 31 8.18 1.03 5.36
CA LYS A 31 7.70 -0.36 5.27
C LYS A 31 6.71 -0.55 4.11
N ILE A 32 5.74 0.35 3.99
CA ILE A 32 4.79 0.38 2.86
C ILE A 32 5.55 0.50 1.54
N GLY A 33 6.56 1.37 1.47
CA GLY A 33 7.39 1.52 0.28
C GLY A 33 8.08 0.23 -0.17
N TYR A 34 8.64 -0.54 0.75
CA TYR A 34 9.23 -1.84 0.38
C TYR A 34 8.20 -2.89 -0.06
N TYR A 35 6.95 -2.76 0.40
CA TYR A 35 5.88 -3.67 0.00
C TYR A 35 5.39 -3.39 -1.43
N ILE A 36 5.29 -2.12 -1.81
CA ILE A 36 4.66 -1.69 -3.06
C ILE A 36 5.63 -1.50 -4.24
N GLY A 37 6.91 -1.79 -4.05
CA GLY A 37 7.89 -1.60 -5.09
C GLY A 37 9.23 -2.27 -4.78
N TRP A 38 10.23 -1.92 -5.56
CA TRP A 38 11.53 -2.59 -5.55
C TRP A 38 12.62 -1.62 -6.02
N PHE A 39 13.87 -1.95 -5.68
CA PHE A 39 15.05 -1.24 -6.16
C PHE A 39 15.77 -2.10 -7.20
N ASP A 40 16.17 -1.48 -8.31
CA ASP A 40 17.04 -2.14 -9.26
C ASP A 40 18.50 -2.19 -8.80
N LYS A 41 19.36 -2.86 -9.58
CA LYS A 41 20.79 -2.96 -9.29
C LYS A 41 21.52 -1.61 -9.26
N GLN A 42 20.94 -0.57 -9.85
CA GLN A 42 21.49 0.79 -9.89
C GLN A 42 20.91 1.68 -8.76
N GLY A 43 20.11 1.11 -7.86
CA GLY A 43 19.49 1.83 -6.74
C GLY A 43 18.30 2.70 -7.14
N ARG A 44 17.74 2.53 -8.34
CA ARG A 44 16.53 3.22 -8.81
C ARG A 44 15.31 2.49 -8.28
N TYR A 45 14.40 3.23 -7.65
CA TYR A 45 13.19 2.66 -7.07
C TYR A 45 12.03 2.67 -8.05
N TYR A 46 11.37 1.52 -8.24
CA TYR A 46 10.19 1.36 -9.08
C TYR A 46 9.03 0.83 -8.27
N THR A 47 7.80 1.29 -8.56
CA THR A 47 6.57 0.72 -7.99
C THR A 47 6.08 -0.45 -8.84
N TYR A 48 5.42 -1.43 -8.23
CA TYR A 48 4.63 -2.38 -9.02
C TYR A 48 3.44 -1.65 -9.64
N THR A 49 3.04 -2.07 -10.85
CA THR A 49 1.97 -1.42 -11.62
C THR A 49 0.65 -1.33 -10.84
N ASP A 50 0.34 -2.33 -10.02
CA ASP A 50 -0.85 -2.38 -9.18
C ASP A 50 -0.89 -1.27 -8.11
N PHE A 51 0.25 -0.66 -7.79
CA PHE A 51 0.36 0.43 -6.80
C PHE A 51 0.68 1.78 -7.44
N GLU A 52 0.72 1.86 -8.76
CA GLU A 52 0.81 3.14 -9.45
C GLU A 52 -0.50 3.93 -9.27
N THR A 53 -0.37 5.11 -8.70
CA THR A 53 -1.45 6.10 -8.55
C THR A 53 -1.28 7.23 -9.56
N GLU A 54 -2.32 8.03 -9.80
CA GLU A 54 -2.23 9.21 -10.68
C GLU A 54 -1.10 10.16 -10.27
N THR A 55 -0.91 10.33 -8.95
CA THR A 55 0.17 11.17 -8.42
C THR A 55 1.57 10.64 -8.77
N SER A 56 1.68 9.35 -9.04
CA SER A 56 2.93 8.66 -9.43
C SER A 56 3.33 8.96 -10.87
N LYS A 57 2.35 9.31 -11.72
CA LYS A 57 2.59 9.63 -13.13
C LYS A 57 3.13 11.04 -13.34
N ILE A 58 2.89 11.93 -12.37
CA ILE A 58 3.25 13.35 -12.43
C ILE A 58 4.73 13.59 -12.05
N ILE A 59 5.26 12.70 -11.21
CA ILE A 59 6.62 12.79 -10.71
C ILE A 59 7.64 12.23 -11.71
N ARG A 60 8.85 12.75 -11.61
CA ARG A 60 9.97 12.36 -12.44
C ARG A 60 10.25 10.86 -12.30
N THR A 61 10.30 10.17 -13.43
CA THR A 61 10.76 8.78 -13.52
C THR A 61 12.18 8.63 -12.93
N PRO A 62 12.42 7.60 -12.10
CA PRO A 62 13.74 7.27 -11.59
C PRO A 62 14.78 7.20 -12.71
N SER A 63 15.92 7.84 -12.53
CA SER A 63 17.01 7.90 -13.52
C SER A 63 18.36 7.92 -12.82
N GLY A 64 19.47 7.76 -13.55
CA GLY A 64 20.81 7.75 -12.94
C GLY A 64 21.13 9.01 -12.11
N ARG A 65 20.64 10.19 -12.53
CA ARG A 65 20.80 11.44 -11.77
C ARG A 65 19.81 11.59 -10.61
N TRP A 66 18.70 10.86 -10.66
CA TRP A 66 17.59 10.96 -9.69
C TRP A 66 17.03 9.57 -9.37
N PRO A 67 17.80 8.68 -8.73
CA PRO A 67 17.38 7.29 -8.54
C PRO A 67 16.24 7.14 -7.53
N LEU A 68 16.12 8.10 -6.60
CA LEU A 68 15.16 8.06 -5.49
C LEU A 68 13.97 9.01 -5.67
N SER A 69 13.73 9.55 -6.87
CA SER A 69 12.62 10.49 -7.09
C SER A 69 11.27 9.89 -6.68
N LEU A 70 10.98 8.68 -7.16
CA LEU A 70 9.76 7.95 -6.83
C LEU A 70 9.75 7.50 -5.36
N TRP A 71 10.89 7.02 -4.84
CA TRP A 71 11.02 6.62 -3.43
C TRP A 71 10.69 7.74 -2.44
N LYS A 72 11.07 8.98 -2.76
CA LYS A 72 10.71 10.13 -1.93
C LYS A 72 9.22 10.42 -1.99
N HIS A 73 8.61 10.31 -3.16
CA HIS A 73 7.19 10.60 -3.36
C HIS A 73 6.27 9.58 -2.70
N ILE A 74 6.55 8.28 -2.83
CA ILE A 74 5.68 7.23 -2.29
C ILE A 74 5.57 7.28 -0.76
N LYS A 75 6.51 7.92 -0.08
CA LYS A 75 6.49 8.16 1.36
C LYS A 75 5.73 9.42 1.77
N THR A 76 5.11 10.14 0.84
CA THR A 76 4.34 11.35 1.15
C THR A 76 2.89 11.02 1.51
N LYS A 77 2.28 11.80 2.40
CA LYS A 77 0.85 11.65 2.73
C LYS A 77 -0.04 11.81 1.49
N LYS A 78 0.39 12.62 0.51
CA LYS A 78 -0.33 12.81 -0.76
C LYS A 78 -0.41 11.50 -1.54
N TYR A 79 0.72 10.80 -1.70
CA TYR A 79 0.73 9.49 -2.35
C TYR A 79 -0.07 8.47 -1.55
N LEU A 80 0.16 8.37 -0.23
CA LEU A 80 -0.52 7.38 0.61
C LEU A 80 -2.05 7.54 0.58
N LYS A 81 -2.56 8.78 0.58
CA LYS A 81 -4.00 9.04 0.40
C LYS A 81 -4.50 8.57 -0.96
N SER A 82 -3.76 8.84 -2.03
CA SER A 82 -4.12 8.38 -3.37
C SER A 82 -4.07 6.86 -3.50
N LEU A 83 -3.12 6.22 -2.83
CA LEU A 83 -3.01 4.76 -2.75
C LEU A 83 -4.21 4.19 -2.00
N LEU A 84 -4.56 4.76 -0.83
CA LEU A 84 -5.70 4.34 -0.02
C LEU A 84 -7.01 4.34 -0.84
N SER A 85 -7.29 5.43 -1.57
CA SER A 85 -8.47 5.51 -2.45
C SER A 85 -8.46 4.46 -3.56
N LYS A 86 -7.29 4.15 -4.13
CA LYS A 86 -7.16 3.13 -5.18
C LYS A 86 -7.48 1.72 -4.64
N ILE A 87 -6.99 1.38 -3.45
CA ILE A 87 -7.15 0.04 -2.87
C ILE A 87 -8.46 -0.15 -2.07
N GLU A 88 -9.24 0.92 -1.87
CA GLU A 88 -10.47 0.89 -1.06
C GLU A 88 -11.52 -0.10 -1.59
N ILE A 89 -11.70 -0.16 -2.90
CA ILE A 89 -12.68 -1.07 -3.53
C ILE A 89 -12.28 -2.53 -3.29
N ASP A 90 -10.99 -2.83 -3.47
CA ASP A 90 -10.45 -4.18 -3.27
C ASP A 90 -10.50 -4.58 -1.80
N TYR A 91 -10.22 -3.64 -0.89
CA TYR A 91 -10.39 -3.83 0.55
C TYR A 91 -11.82 -4.20 0.93
N ARG A 92 -12.83 -3.46 0.42
CA ARG A 92 -14.24 -3.74 0.72
C ARG A 92 -14.65 -5.14 0.25
N LYS A 93 -14.24 -5.55 -0.95
CA LYS A 93 -14.48 -6.90 -1.47
C LYS A 93 -13.80 -7.96 -0.59
N ALA A 94 -12.51 -7.78 -0.30
CA ALA A 94 -11.73 -8.70 0.52
C ALA A 94 -12.33 -8.90 1.92
N SER A 95 -12.80 -7.80 2.54
CA SER A 95 -13.45 -7.80 3.85
C SER A 95 -14.77 -8.56 3.86
N LEU A 96 -15.60 -8.38 2.82
CA LEU A 96 -16.86 -9.09 2.66
C LEU A 96 -16.64 -10.60 2.48
N ASP A 97 -15.69 -10.99 1.64
CA ASP A 97 -15.36 -12.40 1.41
C ASP A 97 -14.89 -13.09 2.71
N GLU A 98 -14.09 -12.40 3.52
CA GLU A 98 -13.63 -12.94 4.80
C GLU A 98 -14.78 -13.09 5.80
N ALA A 99 -15.70 -12.13 5.84
CA ALA A 99 -16.90 -12.19 6.68
C ALA A 99 -17.84 -13.34 6.27
N LEU A 100 -18.04 -13.55 4.97
CA LEU A 100 -18.85 -14.65 4.43
C LEU A 100 -18.23 -16.01 4.75
N SER A 101 -16.90 -16.14 4.59
CA SER A 101 -16.16 -17.37 4.94
C SER A 101 -16.32 -17.73 6.42
N LYS A 102 -16.20 -16.75 7.33
CA LYS A 102 -16.40 -16.95 8.78
C LYS A 102 -17.82 -17.43 9.10
N LYS A 103 -18.83 -16.85 8.44
CA LYS A 103 -20.26 -17.21 8.63
C LYS A 103 -20.58 -18.64 8.13
N GLN A 104 -19.94 -19.11 7.07
CA GLN A 104 -20.11 -20.47 6.58
C GLN A 104 -19.49 -21.50 7.54
N LYS A 105 -18.28 -21.23 8.06
CA LYS A 105 -17.60 -22.11 9.03
C LYS A 105 -18.37 -22.24 10.33
N SER A 106 -18.97 -21.17 10.84
CA SER A 106 -19.76 -21.22 12.07
C SER A 106 -21.10 -21.95 11.92
N LYS A 107 -21.67 -22.00 10.71
CA LYS A 107 -22.86 -22.83 10.40
C LYS A 107 -22.51 -24.31 10.28
N ALA A 108 -21.37 -24.65 9.68
CA ALA A 108 -20.93 -26.04 9.53
C ALA A 108 -20.59 -26.74 10.86
N HIS A 109 -20.27 -25.98 11.91
CA HIS A 109 -19.92 -26.52 13.24
C HIS A 109 -21.11 -26.67 14.19
N LYS A 110 -22.33 -26.32 13.75
CA LYS A 110 -23.58 -26.44 14.53
C LYS A 110 -24.44 -27.66 14.14
N ILE A 111 -23.88 -28.56 13.34
CA ILE A 111 -24.47 -29.85 12.92
C ILE A 111 -23.61 -30.95 13.54
#